data_AF-A0A4U2DZU7-F1
#
_entry.id   AF-A0A4U2DZU7-F1
#
_cell.length_a   1.000
_cell.length_b   1.000
_cell.length_c   1.000
_cell.angle_alpha   90.00
_cell.angle_beta   90.00
_cell.angle_gamma   90.00
#
_symmetry.space_group_name_H-M   'P 1'
#
loop_
_entity.id
_entity.type
_entity.pdbx_description
1 polymer ?
#
loop_
_entity_poly.entity_id
_entity_poly.type
_entity_poly.pdbx_seq_one_letter_code
_entity_poly.pdbx_strand_id
1 'polypeptide(L)'
;DLSFGTIPKLNDNFPKGEIHLKLGDSGFYSHNHHEPKGAFGLRHIWDKHGDELNSQNAEDVVKFIESVLQVGAEVIIDPKKSPNKPLIVESNTGMVVVDLKEPQNEEPFYNIITAYDKKAHPGNVMGNLEL
;
A
#
# COMPACT_ATOMS: atom_id res chain seq x y z
N ASP A 1 3.89 14.28 -3.87
CA ASP A 1 3.13 13.07 -3.50
C ASP A 1 1.99 12.94 -4.50
N LEU A 2 1.55 11.71 -4.78
CA LEU A 2 0.44 11.43 -5.69
C LEU A 2 -0.72 10.86 -4.88
N SER A 3 -1.96 11.31 -5.13
CA SER A 3 -3.19 10.80 -4.49
C SER A 3 -3.94 9.88 -5.45
N PHE A 4 -4.47 8.77 -4.94
CA PHE A 4 -5.10 7.68 -5.72
C PHE A 4 -6.55 7.41 -5.29
N GLY A 5 -7.22 8.41 -4.73
CA GLY A 5 -8.58 8.28 -4.22
C GLY A 5 -8.61 7.97 -2.72
N THR A 6 -9.75 7.45 -2.25
CA THR A 6 -10.03 7.32 -0.82
C THR A 6 -10.44 5.91 -0.44
N ILE A 7 -9.87 5.38 0.64
CA ILE A 7 -10.40 4.18 1.30
C ILE A 7 -11.65 4.61 2.10
N PRO A 8 -12.82 3.97 1.92
CA PRO A 8 -14.01 4.28 2.71
C PRO A 8 -13.81 3.85 4.17
N LYS A 9 -14.62 4.36 5.09
CA LYS A 9 -14.57 3.89 6.49
C LYS A 9 -14.91 2.39 6.53
N LEU A 10 -13.97 1.56 6.97
CA LEU A 10 -14.17 0.11 7.09
C LEU A 10 -14.68 -0.28 8.49
N ASN A 11 -14.07 0.29 9.53
CA ASN A 11 -14.46 0.15 10.94
C ASN A 11 -13.79 1.25 11.78
N ASP A 12 -13.86 1.16 13.11
CA ASP A 12 -13.31 2.19 14.01
C ASP A 12 -11.78 2.22 14.06
N ASN A 13 -11.08 1.14 13.67
CA ASN A 13 -9.62 1.09 13.57
C ASN A 13 -9.10 1.50 12.18
N PHE A 14 -9.98 1.56 11.18
CA PHE A 14 -9.64 1.88 9.79
C PHE A 14 -10.63 2.93 9.27
N PRO A 15 -10.38 4.22 9.60
CA PRO A 15 -11.25 5.32 9.22
C PRO A 15 -11.18 5.58 7.71
N LYS A 16 -12.08 6.45 7.22
CA LYS A 16 -11.96 6.97 5.85
C LYS A 16 -10.66 7.76 5.72
N GLY A 17 -9.94 7.65 4.60
CA GLY A 17 -8.72 8.42 4.35
C GLY A 17 -8.19 8.34 2.93
N GLU A 18 -7.51 9.40 2.47
CA GLU A 18 -6.89 9.46 1.15
C GLU A 18 -5.71 8.49 1.03
N ILE A 19 -5.49 7.95 -0.17
CA ILE A 19 -4.37 7.05 -0.49
C ILE A 19 -3.26 7.85 -1.17
N HIS A 20 -2.09 7.91 -0.55
CA HIS A 20 -0.94 8.66 -1.06
C HIS A 20 0.23 7.75 -1.41
N LEU A 21 0.88 8.04 -2.54
CA LEU A 21 2.22 7.57 -2.86
C LEU A 21 3.25 8.68 -2.58
N LYS A 22 4.15 8.40 -1.66
CA LYS A 22 5.35 9.22 -1.41
C LYS A 22 6.52 8.68 -2.22
N LEU A 23 7.51 9.54 -2.50
CA LEU A 23 8.76 9.13 -3.15
C LEU A 23 9.42 7.96 -2.39
N GLY A 24 9.40 8.05 -1.06
CA GLY A 24 9.88 6.98 -0.19
C GLY A 24 11.40 6.79 -0.21
N ASP A 25 11.85 5.66 0.32
CA ASP A 25 13.27 5.30 0.45
C ASP A 25 13.45 3.81 0.13
N SER A 26 14.61 3.42 -0.42
CA SER A 26 14.96 2.03 -0.71
C SER A 26 15.18 1.20 0.56
N GLY A 27 15.33 1.87 1.70
CA GLY A 27 15.63 1.31 3.01
C GLY A 27 17.12 1.11 3.25
N PHE A 28 17.44 0.77 4.49
CA PHE A 28 18.80 0.49 4.95
C PHE A 28 18.83 -0.76 5.82
N TYR A 29 19.98 -1.41 5.93
CA TYR A 29 20.14 -2.55 6.81
C TYR A 29 20.35 -2.09 8.26
N SER A 30 19.45 -2.48 9.18
CA SER A 30 19.60 -2.19 10.61
C SER A 30 20.47 -3.25 11.27
N HIS A 31 21.71 -2.91 11.62
CA HIS A 31 22.61 -3.84 12.33
C HIS A 31 22.08 -4.24 13.72
N ASN A 32 21.36 -3.35 14.40
CA ASN A 32 20.80 -3.64 15.74
C ASN A 32 19.67 -4.68 15.71
N HIS A 33 18.95 -4.77 14.59
CA HIS A 33 17.78 -5.66 14.45
C HIS A 33 18.00 -6.75 13.40
N HIS A 34 19.17 -6.78 12.76
CA HIS A 34 19.53 -7.69 11.67
C HIS A 34 18.47 -7.80 10.56
N GLU A 35 17.84 -6.68 10.21
CA GLU A 35 16.77 -6.63 9.20
C GLU A 35 16.80 -5.31 8.40
N PRO A 36 16.34 -5.32 7.13
CA PRO A 36 16.10 -4.09 6.37
C PRO A 36 15.01 -3.24 7.02
N LYS A 37 15.23 -1.93 7.15
CA LYS A 37 14.29 -0.96 7.71
C LYS A 37 14.13 0.26 6.81
N GLY A 38 12.99 0.95 6.97
CA GLY A 38 12.74 2.25 6.35
C GLY A 38 12.43 2.22 4.86
N ALA A 39 12.31 1.02 4.26
CA ALA A 39 11.95 0.89 2.85
C ALA A 39 10.43 1.09 2.68
N PHE A 40 10.01 2.06 1.86
CA PHE A 40 8.61 2.27 1.51
C PHE A 40 8.47 3.15 0.25
N GLY A 41 7.27 3.19 -0.31
CA GLY A 41 6.88 4.14 -1.37
C GLY A 41 7.50 3.83 -2.73
N LEU A 42 7.47 4.81 -3.64
CA LEU A 42 7.81 4.64 -5.05
C LEU A 42 9.23 4.07 -5.26
N ARG A 43 10.22 4.61 -4.55
CA ARG A 43 11.62 4.17 -4.68
C ARG A 43 11.80 2.72 -4.19
N HIS A 44 11.16 2.34 -3.09
CA HIS A 44 11.19 0.94 -2.64
C HIS A 44 10.56 -0.01 -3.66
N ILE A 45 9.37 0.35 -4.18
CA ILE A 45 8.64 -0.48 -5.13
C ILE A 45 9.47 -0.65 -6.41
N TRP A 46 10.02 0.43 -6.97
CA TRP A 46 10.87 0.33 -8.14
C TRP A 46 12.12 -0.55 -7.85
N ASP A 47 12.87 -0.24 -6.79
CA ASP A 47 14.15 -0.91 -6.53
C ASP A 47 14.00 -2.41 -6.19
N LYS A 48 12.86 -2.84 -5.63
CA LYS A 48 12.66 -4.21 -5.14
C LYS A 48 11.65 -5.03 -5.94
N HIS A 49 10.68 -4.37 -6.55
CA HIS A 49 9.57 -5.00 -7.26
C HIS A 49 9.49 -4.54 -8.72
N GLY A 50 10.35 -3.65 -9.20
CA GLY A 50 10.32 -3.15 -10.58
C GLY A 50 10.32 -4.28 -11.62
N ASP A 51 11.21 -5.27 -11.47
CA ASP A 51 11.28 -6.43 -12.37
C ASP A 51 10.00 -7.29 -12.31
N GLU A 52 9.47 -7.54 -11.10
CA GLU A 52 8.21 -8.27 -10.86
C GLU A 52 7.04 -7.56 -11.54
N LEU A 53 7.00 -6.23 -11.44
CA LEU A 53 5.95 -5.39 -12.03
C LEU A 53 6.19 -5.10 -13.53
N ASN A 54 7.25 -5.65 -14.13
CA ASN A 54 7.70 -5.34 -15.50
C ASN A 54 7.83 -3.83 -15.77
N SER A 55 8.28 -3.08 -14.76
CA SER A 55 8.45 -1.63 -14.80
C SER A 55 9.82 -1.27 -15.37
N GLN A 56 9.87 -0.41 -16.39
CA GLN A 56 11.13 0.11 -16.94
C GLN A 56 11.54 1.43 -16.28
N ASN A 57 10.58 2.13 -15.68
CA ASN A 57 10.78 3.41 -15.02
C ASN A 57 9.75 3.63 -13.89
N ALA A 58 9.92 4.71 -13.12
CA ALA A 58 8.99 5.08 -12.05
C ALA A 58 7.54 5.29 -12.50
N GLU A 59 7.32 5.78 -13.73
CA GLU A 59 5.98 6.02 -14.27
C GLU A 59 5.23 4.70 -14.49
N ASP A 60 5.93 3.63 -14.87
CA ASP A 60 5.34 2.30 -15.02
C ASP A 60 4.86 1.75 -13.67
N VAL A 61 5.61 2.02 -12.58
CA VAL A 61 5.17 1.69 -11.22
C VAL A 61 3.91 2.46 -10.84
N VAL A 62 3.83 3.74 -11.17
CA VAL A 62 2.63 4.56 -10.92
C VAL A 62 1.44 4.00 -11.69
N LYS A 63 1.59 3.68 -12.98
CA LYS A 63 0.54 3.06 -13.81
C LYS A 63 0.09 1.71 -13.25
N PHE A 64 1.02 0.91 -12.74
CA PHE A 64 0.68 -0.33 -12.06
C PHE A 64 -0.19 -0.07 -10.82
N ILE A 65 0.18 0.89 -9.97
CA ILE A 65 -0.61 1.26 -8.80
C ILE A 65 -2.01 1.74 -9.20
N GLU A 66 -2.14 2.58 -10.23
CA GLU A 66 -3.44 3.02 -10.77
C GLU A 66 -4.29 1.84 -11.27
N SER A 67 -3.64 0.83 -11.88
CA SER A 67 -4.34 -0.38 -12.35
C SER A 67 -4.82 -1.29 -11.22
N VAL A 68 -4.25 -1.14 -10.02
CA VAL A 68 -4.69 -1.86 -8.82
C VAL A 68 -5.75 -1.07 -8.06
N LEU A 69 -5.56 0.25 -7.90
CA LEU A 69 -6.45 1.14 -7.13
C LEU A 69 -7.64 1.59 -7.98
N GLN A 70 -8.49 0.64 -8.35
CA GLN A 70 -9.71 0.87 -9.14
C GLN A 70 -10.97 0.65 -8.30
N VAL A 71 -12.11 1.19 -8.76
CA VAL A 71 -13.42 0.89 -8.18
C VAL A 71 -13.62 -0.63 -8.12
N GLY A 72 -14.03 -1.13 -6.96
CA GLY A 72 -14.25 -2.55 -6.71
C GLY A 72 -13.03 -3.31 -6.19
N ALA A 73 -11.83 -2.71 -6.15
CA ALA A 73 -10.66 -3.35 -5.54
C ALA A 73 -10.96 -3.71 -4.07
N GLU A 74 -10.65 -4.93 -3.66
CA GLU A 74 -10.93 -5.47 -2.34
C GLU A 74 -9.95 -4.89 -1.32
N VAL A 75 -10.45 -4.46 -0.17
CA VAL A 75 -9.62 -4.04 0.97
C VAL A 75 -9.60 -5.16 2.00
N ILE A 76 -8.41 -5.73 2.22
CA ILE A 76 -8.19 -6.97 2.95
C ILE A 76 -7.39 -6.69 4.22
N ILE A 77 -7.82 -7.32 5.32
CA ILE A 77 -7.06 -7.42 6.58
C ILE A 77 -6.56 -8.86 6.73
N ASP A 78 -5.25 -9.04 6.86
CA ASP A 78 -4.64 -10.33 7.21
C ASP A 78 -4.55 -10.47 8.75
N PRO A 79 -5.32 -11.36 9.40
CA PRO A 79 -5.32 -11.51 10.86
C PRO A 79 -4.04 -12.17 11.40
N LYS A 80 -3.22 -12.79 10.56
CA LYS A 80 -1.90 -13.31 10.95
C LYS A 80 -0.87 -12.19 11.06
N LYS A 81 -1.19 -11.03 10.50
CA LYS A 81 -0.43 -9.79 10.63
C LYS A 81 -0.97 -9.04 11.86
N SER A 82 -0.05 -8.57 12.72
CA SER A 82 -0.32 -7.80 13.96
C SER A 82 -1.43 -6.74 13.81
N PRO A 83 -2.22 -6.46 14.85
CA PRO A 83 -3.40 -5.56 14.81
C PRO A 83 -3.15 -4.14 14.28
N ASN A 84 -1.89 -3.65 14.29
CA ASN A 84 -1.52 -2.33 13.75
C ASN A 84 -0.89 -2.42 12.36
N LYS A 85 -1.13 -3.51 11.60
CA LYS A 85 -0.47 -3.73 10.30
C LYS A 85 -1.23 -3.11 9.13
N PRO A 86 -0.50 -2.85 8.03
CA PRO A 86 -1.05 -2.24 6.82
C PRO A 86 -2.22 -3.02 6.23
N LEU A 87 -3.13 -2.28 5.59
CA LEU A 87 -4.19 -2.83 4.75
C LEU A 87 -3.63 -3.25 3.40
N ILE A 88 -4.31 -4.19 2.77
CA ILE A 88 -3.99 -4.67 1.43
C ILE A 88 -5.15 -4.30 0.54
N VAL A 89 -4.87 -3.56 -0.53
CA VAL A 89 -5.83 -3.28 -1.58
C VAL A 89 -5.50 -4.19 -2.75
N GLU A 90 -6.40 -5.10 -3.10
CA GLU A 90 -6.19 -6.12 -4.13
C GLU A 90 -7.21 -5.98 -5.26
N SER A 91 -6.74 -6.18 -6.49
CA SER A 91 -7.57 -6.21 -7.69
C SER A 91 -7.20 -7.42 -8.57
N ASN A 92 -7.83 -7.53 -9.74
CA ASN A 92 -7.44 -8.50 -10.74
C ASN A 92 -6.04 -8.23 -11.33
N THR A 93 -5.44 -7.05 -11.15
CA THR A 93 -4.12 -6.70 -11.68
C THR A 93 -3.00 -7.07 -10.71
N GLY A 94 -3.24 -6.94 -9.41
CA GLY A 94 -2.24 -7.19 -8.35
C GLY A 94 -2.70 -6.59 -7.02
N MET A 95 -1.74 -6.32 -6.13
CA MET A 95 -2.04 -5.74 -4.81
C MET A 95 -1.11 -4.59 -4.44
N VAL A 96 -1.66 -3.65 -3.68
CA VAL A 96 -0.96 -2.53 -3.05
C VAL A 96 -1.11 -2.67 -1.54
N VAL A 97 -0.03 -2.43 -0.81
CA VAL A 97 -0.03 -2.45 0.65
C VAL A 97 0.04 -1.01 1.16
N VAL A 98 -0.90 -0.63 2.02
CA VAL A 98 -1.02 0.73 2.55
C VAL A 98 -1.00 0.75 4.06
N ASP A 99 -0.32 1.72 4.65
CA ASP A 99 -0.21 1.89 6.09
C ASP A 99 -1.00 3.12 6.54
N LEU A 100 -1.83 2.97 7.58
CA LEU A 100 -2.59 4.08 8.16
C LEU A 100 -1.64 5.04 8.88
N LYS A 101 -1.82 6.33 8.65
CA LYS A 101 -1.12 7.42 9.32
C LYS A 101 -2.14 8.33 9.97
N GLU A 102 -1.93 8.61 11.26
CA GLU A 102 -2.78 9.46 12.09
C GLU A 102 -1.92 10.57 12.71
N PRO A 103 -1.57 11.61 11.94
CA PRO A 103 -0.78 12.73 12.47
C PRO A 103 -1.59 13.53 13.46
N GLN A 104 -0.91 14.18 14.41
CA GLN A 104 -1.59 15.06 15.35
C GLN A 104 -2.11 16.31 14.64
N ASN A 105 -3.42 16.55 14.72
CA ASN A 105 -4.12 17.68 14.09
C ASN A 105 -4.27 17.62 12.57
N GLU A 106 -4.14 16.44 11.96
CA GLU A 106 -4.41 16.23 10.54
C GLU A 106 -5.40 15.07 10.36
N GLU A 107 -6.11 15.05 9.24
CA GLU A 107 -6.99 13.93 8.90
C GLU A 107 -6.17 12.65 8.68
N PRO A 108 -6.66 11.47 9.10
CA PRO A 108 -6.02 10.21 8.81
C PRO A 108 -5.88 9.96 7.30
N PHE A 109 -4.75 9.39 6.91
CA PHE A 109 -4.48 9.03 5.52
C PHE A 109 -3.75 7.69 5.41
N TYR A 110 -3.79 7.11 4.22
CA TYR A 110 -3.15 5.84 3.90
C TYR A 110 -1.93 6.08 3.02
N ASN A 111 -0.77 5.60 3.46
CA ASN A 111 0.46 5.72 2.71
C ASN A 111 0.80 4.39 2.03
N ILE A 112 0.96 4.39 0.71
CA ILE A 112 1.42 3.22 -0.03
C ILE A 112 2.85 2.90 0.41
N ILE A 113 3.03 1.68 0.96
CA ILE A 113 4.33 1.20 1.40
C ILE A 113 4.99 0.29 0.38
N THR A 114 4.24 -0.57 -0.30
CA THR A 114 4.76 -1.47 -1.35
C THR A 114 3.64 -1.97 -2.29
N ALA A 115 4.00 -2.65 -3.38
CA ALA A 115 3.08 -3.21 -4.37
C ALA A 115 3.64 -4.52 -4.98
N TYR A 116 2.76 -5.44 -5.37
CA TYR A 116 3.11 -6.78 -5.89
C TYR A 116 2.17 -7.17 -7.05
N ASP A 117 2.66 -7.97 -8.00
CA ASP A 117 1.84 -8.54 -9.09
C ASP A 117 0.98 -9.74 -8.62
N LYS A 118 1.28 -10.22 -7.41
CA LYS A 118 0.58 -11.31 -6.74
C LYS A 118 -0.88 -10.94 -6.42
N LYS A 119 -1.71 -11.98 -6.36
CA LYS A 119 -3.15 -11.94 -6.07
C LYS A 119 -3.51 -12.99 -5.02
N ALA A 120 -4.76 -12.98 -4.57
CA ALA A 120 -5.32 -13.86 -3.56
C ALA A 120 -4.58 -13.79 -2.22
N HIS A 121 -4.40 -12.57 -1.68
CA HIS A 121 -3.86 -12.41 -0.35
C HIS A 121 -4.75 -13.10 0.69
N PRO A 122 -4.19 -13.94 1.59
CA PRO A 122 -5.00 -14.54 2.64
C PRO A 122 -5.47 -13.46 3.62
N GLY A 123 -6.76 -13.43 3.92
CA GLY A 123 -7.31 -12.47 4.87
C GLY A 123 -8.82 -12.38 4.79
N ASN A 124 -9.36 -11.43 5.54
CA ASN A 124 -10.77 -11.08 5.50
C ASN A 124 -10.95 -9.85 4.61
N VAL A 125 -11.83 -9.95 3.62
CA VAL A 125 -12.28 -8.81 2.84
C VAL A 125 -13.17 -7.95 3.73
N MET A 126 -12.79 -6.69 3.90
CA MET A 126 -13.48 -5.72 4.75
C MET A 126 -14.43 -4.80 3.98
N GLY A 127 -14.22 -4.69 2.67
CA GLY A 127 -14.99 -3.83 1.77
C GLY A 127 -14.29 -3.69 0.43
N ASN A 128 -14.78 -2.77 -0.39
CA ASN A 128 -14.22 -2.46 -1.70
C ASN A 128 -13.93 -0.96 -1.81
N LEU A 129 -12.99 -0.58 -2.67
CA LEU A 129 -12.80 0.82 -3.06
C LEU A 129 -14.00 1.34 -3.85
N GLU A 130 -14.46 2.54 -3.50
CA GLU A 130 -15.60 3.20 -4.15
C GLU A 130 -15.17 4.35 -5.07
N LEU A 131 -13.90 4.79 -4.96
CA LEU A 131 -13.25 5.98 -5.54
C LEU A 131 -14.05 7.30 -5.39
#